data_AF-A0AAP2DEV2-F1
#
_entry.id   AF-A0AAP2DEV2-F1
#
_cell.length_a   1.000
_cell.length_b   1.000
_cell.length_c   1.000
_cell.angle_alpha   90.00
_cell.angle_beta   90.00
_cell.angle_gamma   90.00
#
_symmetry.space_group_name_H-M   'P 1'
#
loop_
_entity.id
_entity.type
_entity.pdbx_description
1 polymer ?
#
loop_
_entity_poly.entity_id
_entity_poly.type
_entity_poly.pdbx_seq_one_letter_code
_entity_poly.pdbx_strand_id
1 'polypeptide(L)'
;MPNHKNKDTEVTTPEAEKHILRQLSEPVSRVFIAMRKEKGYTSYESFAFDVDFPRAQYWRVETGRHNLTLRTLARLLAIHDVPVVQFLRHVIAEHEAMYPPSKMAGRPSKE
;
A
#
# COMPACT_ATOMS: atom_id res chain seq x y z
N MET A 1 -47.25 -11.59 -6.55
CA MET A 1 -45.89 -11.02 -6.67
C MET A 1 -45.88 -9.62 -6.09
N PRO A 2 -44.96 -9.34 -5.15
CA PRO A 2 -44.21 -8.10 -5.18
C PRO A 2 -42.70 -8.39 -5.12
N ASN A 3 -41.98 -7.80 -6.08
CA ASN A 3 -40.54 -7.90 -6.25
C ASN A 3 -39.85 -7.11 -5.12
N HIS A 4 -39.36 -7.81 -4.10
CA HIS A 4 -38.42 -7.24 -3.13
C HIS A 4 -37.07 -7.08 -3.82
N LYS A 5 -36.86 -5.92 -4.46
CA LYS A 5 -35.52 -5.47 -4.78
C LYS A 5 -34.83 -5.22 -3.44
N ASN A 6 -33.98 -6.15 -3.03
CA ASN A 6 -33.06 -5.99 -1.90
C ASN A 6 -32.36 -4.63 -2.02
N LYS A 7 -32.47 -3.82 -0.97
CA LYS A 7 -31.74 -2.55 -0.82
C LYS A 7 -30.31 -2.77 -0.32
N ASP A 8 -29.72 -3.91 -0.67
CA ASP A 8 -28.40 -4.34 -0.23
C ASP A 8 -27.45 -4.30 -1.42
N THR A 9 -26.97 -3.12 -1.75
CA THR A 9 -25.75 -2.93 -2.54
C THR A 9 -25.40 -1.46 -2.40
N GLU A 10 -24.73 -1.14 -1.30
CA GLU A 10 -23.94 0.09 -1.22
C GLU A 10 -22.76 -0.09 -2.19
N VAL A 11 -23.03 0.20 -3.46
CA VAL A 11 -22.10 0.01 -4.58
C VAL A 11 -20.84 0.81 -4.29
N THR A 12 -19.72 0.11 -4.12
CA THR A 12 -18.39 0.70 -4.03
C THR A 12 -18.15 1.49 -5.33
N THR A 13 -18.17 2.82 -5.27
CA THR A 13 -17.91 3.61 -6.48
C THR A 13 -16.44 3.45 -6.88
N PRO A 14 -16.10 3.45 -8.19
CA PRO A 14 -14.71 3.39 -8.66
C PRO A 14 -13.81 4.46 -8.01
N GLU A 15 -14.37 5.62 -7.66
CA GLU A 15 -13.68 6.71 -6.98
C GLU A 15 -13.35 6.37 -5.51
N ALA A 16 -14.29 5.75 -4.79
CA ALA A 16 -14.07 5.32 -3.41
C ALA A 16 -13.02 4.21 -3.35
N GLU A 17 -13.10 3.23 -4.25
CA GLU A 17 -12.10 2.16 -4.34
C GLU A 17 -10.70 2.75 -4.65
N LYS A 18 -10.60 3.63 -5.65
CA LYS A 18 -9.33 4.30 -5.99
C LYS A 18 -8.75 5.09 -4.82
N HIS A 19 -9.59 5.73 -4.02
CA HIS A 19 -9.15 6.44 -2.81
C HIS A 19 -8.57 5.48 -1.77
N ILE A 20 -9.26 4.38 -1.48
CA ILE A 20 -8.78 3.36 -0.54
C ILE A 20 -7.49 2.72 -1.06
N LEU A 21 -7.42 2.40 -2.35
CA LEU A 21 -6.21 1.85 -2.97
C LEU A 21 -5.00 2.77 -2.78
N ARG A 22 -5.17 4.09 -2.89
CA ARG A 22 -4.09 5.05 -2.61
C ARG A 22 -3.67 5.05 -1.14
N GLN A 23 -4.62 5.03 -0.22
CA GLN A 23 -4.33 4.95 1.22
C GLN A 23 -3.60 3.65 1.60
N LEU A 24 -3.77 2.58 0.83
CA LEU A 24 -3.02 1.34 1.03
C LEU A 24 -1.65 1.35 0.33
N SER A 25 -1.59 1.77 -0.94
CA SER A 25 -0.39 1.60 -1.76
C SER A 25 0.71 2.62 -1.47
N GLU A 26 0.36 3.87 -1.13
CA GLU A 26 1.34 4.93 -0.87
C GLU A 26 2.17 4.66 0.41
N PRO A 27 1.59 4.29 1.57
CA PRO A 27 2.37 3.94 2.75
C PRO A 27 3.25 2.71 2.52
N VAL A 28 2.72 1.69 1.86
CA VAL A 28 3.49 0.48 1.50
C VAL A 28 4.71 0.84 0.65
N SER A 29 4.52 1.66 -0.39
CA SER A 29 5.61 2.16 -1.25
C SER A 29 6.69 2.87 -0.44
N ARG A 30 6.31 3.77 0.46
CA ARG A 30 7.25 4.52 1.30
C ARG A 30 8.06 3.62 2.22
N VAL A 31 7.43 2.63 2.83
CA VAL A 31 8.13 1.66 3.68
C VAL A 31 9.20 0.89 2.89
N PHE A 32 8.91 0.43 1.65
CA PHE A 32 9.93 -0.22 0.82
C PHE A 32 11.08 0.71 0.41
N ILE A 33 10.77 1.97 0.06
CA ILE A 33 11.80 2.98 -0.22
C ILE A 33 12.69 3.20 1.01
N ALA A 34 12.10 3.29 2.21
CA ALA A 34 12.84 3.49 3.45
C ALA A 34 13.73 2.29 3.77
N MET A 35 13.21 1.07 3.71
CA MET A 35 13.97 -0.15 3.98
C MET A 35 15.14 -0.34 2.99
N ARG A 36 14.96 0.03 1.72
CA ARG A 36 16.05 0.04 0.75
C ARG A 36 17.14 1.05 1.12
N LYS A 37 16.75 2.28 1.49
CA LYS A 37 17.69 3.33 1.88
C LYS A 37 18.45 2.98 3.17
N GLU A 38 17.79 2.34 4.13
CA GLU A 38 18.41 1.84 5.36
C GLU A 38 19.54 0.84 5.07
N LYS A 39 19.38 0.03 4.01
CA LYS A 39 20.43 -0.86 3.49
C LYS A 39 21.52 -0.15 2.67
N GLY A 40 21.50 1.19 2.60
CA GLY A 40 22.51 1.99 1.91
C GLY A 40 22.28 2.22 0.41
N TYR A 41 21.14 1.79 -0.13
CA TYR A 41 20.87 1.90 -1.56
C TYR A 41 20.17 3.21 -1.94
N THR A 42 20.78 3.99 -2.82
CA THR A 42 20.18 5.22 -3.38
C THR A 42 19.25 4.94 -4.57
N SER A 43 19.52 3.87 -5.33
CA SER A 43 18.72 3.44 -6.49
C SER A 43 17.96 2.14 -6.22
N TYR A 44 16.73 2.06 -6.73
CA TYR A 44 15.92 0.84 -6.73
C TYR A 44 16.51 -0.21 -7.67
N GLU A 45 17.25 0.19 -8.71
CA GLU A 45 17.85 -0.71 -9.69
C GLU A 45 19.02 -1.50 -9.10
N SER A 46 19.88 -0.82 -8.33
CA SER A 46 21.02 -1.46 -7.66
C SER A 46 20.53 -2.42 -6.57
N PHE A 47 19.57 -1.99 -5.76
CA PHE A 47 18.96 -2.88 -4.76
C PHE A 47 18.34 -4.12 -5.39
N ALA A 48 17.51 -3.95 -6.43
CA ALA A 48 16.84 -5.06 -7.08
C ALA A 48 17.84 -6.01 -7.77
N PHE A 49 18.94 -5.49 -8.31
CA PHE A 49 20.00 -6.32 -8.87
C PHE A 49 20.70 -7.16 -7.78
N ASP A 50 21.10 -6.55 -6.67
CA ASP A 50 21.85 -7.22 -5.61
C ASP A 50 21.04 -8.32 -4.90
N VAL A 51 19.73 -8.12 -4.73
CA VAL A 51 18.82 -9.08 -4.09
C VAL A 51 18.18 -10.06 -5.07
N ASP A 52 18.68 -10.12 -6.31
CA ASP A 52 18.19 -10.95 -7.41
C ASP A 52 16.65 -10.88 -7.57
N PHE A 53 16.14 -9.65 -7.69
CA PHE A 53 14.73 -9.35 -7.84
C PHE A 53 14.46 -8.60 -9.16
N PRO A 54 13.39 -8.91 -9.91
CA PRO A 54 13.11 -8.22 -11.16
C PRO A 54 12.96 -6.70 -10.98
N ARG A 55 13.87 -5.91 -11.57
CA ARG A 55 13.93 -4.43 -11.43
C ARG A 55 12.59 -3.76 -11.69
N ALA A 56 11.91 -4.14 -12.77
CA ALA A 56 10.61 -3.59 -13.14
C ALA A 56 9.52 -3.88 -12.10
N GLN A 57 9.57 -5.05 -11.45
CA GLN A 57 8.64 -5.40 -10.40
C GLN A 57 8.93 -4.59 -9.14
N TYR A 58 10.20 -4.43 -8.76
CA TYR A 58 10.58 -3.64 -7.58
C TYR A 58 10.22 -2.15 -7.73
N TRP A 59 10.48 -1.58 -8.91
CA TRP A 59 10.06 -0.22 -9.25
C TRP A 59 8.54 -0.01 -9.13
N ARG A 60 7.74 -0.99 -9.56
CA ARG A 60 6.28 -0.93 -9.45
C ARG A 60 5.80 -0.92 -8.00
N VAL A 61 6.52 -1.61 -7.11
CA VAL A 61 6.26 -1.57 -5.66
C VAL A 61 6.57 -0.19 -5.10
N GLU A 62 7.73 0.38 -5.40
CA GLU A 62 8.11 1.71 -4.90
C GLU A 62 7.27 2.84 -5.50
N THR A 63 6.65 2.66 -6.67
CA THR A 63 5.75 3.68 -7.24
C THR A 63 4.29 3.54 -6.79
N GLY A 64 3.92 2.46 -6.10
CA GLY A 64 2.54 2.22 -5.65
C GLY A 64 1.53 2.02 -6.81
N ARG A 65 2.01 1.76 -8.03
CA ARG A 65 1.20 1.70 -9.27
C ARG A 65 0.74 0.29 -9.66
N HIS A 66 1.08 -0.74 -8.87
CA HIS A 66 0.76 -2.14 -9.18
C HIS A 66 -0.05 -2.78 -8.07
N ASN A 67 -1.00 -3.64 -8.46
CA ASN A 67 -1.60 -4.67 -7.61
C ASN A 67 -0.53 -5.60 -6.99
N LEU A 68 -0.01 -5.24 -5.82
CA LEU A 68 0.98 -6.02 -5.10
C LEU A 68 0.34 -7.32 -4.59
N THR A 69 0.81 -8.46 -5.10
CA THR A 69 0.33 -9.76 -4.61
C THR A 69 0.96 -10.10 -3.26
N LEU A 70 0.24 -10.86 -2.41
CA LEU A 70 0.78 -11.35 -1.13
C LEU A 70 2.04 -12.20 -1.30
N ARG A 71 2.16 -12.93 -2.42
CA ARG A 71 3.38 -13.69 -2.77
C ARG A 71 4.58 -12.76 -2.96
N THR A 72 4.39 -11.65 -3.68
CA THR A 72 5.44 -10.66 -3.89
C THR A 72 5.80 -9.99 -2.57
N LEU A 73 4.80 -9.61 -1.78
CA LEU A 73 4.99 -9.05 -0.45
C LEU A 73 5.84 -9.99 0.43
N ALA A 74 5.46 -11.27 0.54
CA ALA A 74 6.19 -12.26 1.31
C ALA A 74 7.66 -12.40 0.87
N ARG A 75 7.93 -12.42 -0.44
CA ARG A 75 9.29 -12.47 -0.97
C ARG A 75 10.11 -11.23 -0.57
N LEU A 76 9.51 -10.04 -0.68
CA LEU A 76 10.20 -8.80 -0.30
C LEU A 76 10.46 -8.74 1.21
N LEU A 77 9.48 -9.14 2.04
CA LEU A 77 9.68 -9.21 3.49
C LEU A 77 10.81 -10.17 3.88
N ALA A 78 10.92 -11.31 3.19
CA ALA A 78 12.04 -12.24 3.37
C ALA A 78 13.39 -11.62 2.95
N ILE A 79 13.45 -10.90 1.83
CA ILE A 79 14.65 -10.18 1.38
C ILE A 79 15.08 -9.12 2.40
N HIS A 80 14.11 -8.45 3.03
CA HIS A 80 14.36 -7.43 4.05
C HIS A 80 14.60 -8.00 5.46
N ASP A 81 14.38 -9.29 5.67
CA ASP A 81 14.40 -9.95 6.99
C ASP A 81 13.47 -9.24 8.01
N VAL A 82 12.26 -8.88 7.56
CA VAL A 82 11.28 -8.14 8.37
C VAL A 82 10.04 -9.01 8.65
N PRO A 83 9.67 -9.23 9.92
CA PRO A 83 8.42 -9.89 10.27
C PRO A 83 7.18 -9.11 9.78
N VAL A 84 6.14 -9.84 9.36
CA VAL A 84 4.89 -9.25 8.83
C VAL A 84 4.29 -8.19 9.78
N VAL A 85 4.26 -8.48 11.08
CA VAL A 85 3.70 -7.55 12.09
C VAL A 85 4.50 -6.25 12.16
N GLN A 86 5.83 -6.32 12.07
CA GLN A 86 6.68 -5.14 12.08
C GLN A 86 6.49 -4.31 10.81
N PHE A 87 6.43 -4.98 9.65
CA PHE A 87 6.12 -4.30 8.39
C PHE A 87 4.79 -3.55 8.45
N LEU A 88 3.71 -4.19 8.93
CA LEU A 88 2.41 -3.55 9.05
C LEU A 88 2.43 -2.36 10.02
N ARG A 89 3.21 -2.42 11.10
CA ARG A 89 3.40 -1.26 11.99
C ARG A 89 4.05 -0.08 11.29
N HIS A 90 5.09 -0.32 10.47
CA HIS A 90 5.70 0.75 9.66
C HIS A 90 4.70 1.35 8.67
N VAL A 91 3.87 0.51 8.03
CA VAL A 91 2.82 0.95 7.11
C VAL A 91 1.77 1.80 7.82
N ILE A 92 1.33 1.41 9.03
CA ILE A 92 0.39 2.18 9.85
C ILE A 92 0.99 3.56 10.20
N ALA A 93 2.25 3.60 10.64
CA ALA A 93 2.92 4.85 10.98
C ALA A 93 3.03 5.80 9.77
N GLU A 94 3.42 5.29 8.59
CA GLU A 94 3.45 6.08 7.35
C GLU A 94 2.05 6.54 6.92
N HIS A 95 1.04 5.70 7.11
CA HIS A 95 -0.36 6.05 6.82
C HIS A 95 -0.83 7.19 7.72
N GLU A 96 -0.63 7.09 9.04
CA GLU A 96 -1.02 8.13 10.00
C GLU A 96 -0.29 9.45 9.73
N ALA A 97 0.98 9.40 9.33
CA ALA A 97 1.75 10.58 8.96
C ALA A 97 1.21 11.29 7.70
N MET A 98 0.80 10.52 6.67
CA MET A 98 0.24 11.07 5.44
C MET A 98 -1.23 11.49 5.57
N TYR A 99 -1.99 10.72 6.34
CA TYR A 99 -3.43 10.82 6.49
C TYR A 99 -3.82 10.97 7.96
N PRO A 100 -3.40 12.07 8.63
CA PRO A 100 -3.68 12.27 10.04
C PRO A 100 -5.21 12.35 10.28
N PRO A 101 -5.71 11.89 11.44
CA PRO A 101 -7.14 11.88 11.76
C PRO A 101 -7.82 13.24 11.58
N SER A 102 -7.10 14.34 11.83
CA SER A 102 -7.60 15.71 11.63
C SER A 102 -7.94 16.05 10.17
N LYS A 103 -7.31 15.39 9.19
CA LYS A 103 -7.60 15.54 7.75
C LYS A 103 -8.69 14.58 7.25
N MET A 104 -9.07 13.57 8.05
CA MET A 104 -10.13 12.59 7.74
C MET A 104 -11.52 13.08 8.19
N ALA A 105 -11.59 14.06 9.09
CA ALA A 105 -12.82 14.64 9.63
C ALA A 105 -13.63 15.48 8.60
N GLY A 106 -13.15 15.62 7.36
CA GLY A 106 -13.82 16.33 6.28
C GLY A 106 -14.71 15.45 5.38
N ARG A 107 -15.06 14.22 5.77
CA ARG A 107 -16.15 13.50 5.10
C ARG A 107 -17.43 14.28 5.39
N PRO A 108 -18.19 14.75 4.39
CA PRO A 108 -19.42 15.48 4.66
C PRO A 108 -20.31 14.60 5.54
N SER A 109 -20.58 15.06 6.76
CA SER A 109 -21.73 14.59 7.52
C SER A 109 -22.93 14.76 6.60
N LYS A 110 -23.57 13.65 6.24
CA LYS A 110 -24.91 13.71 5.65
C LYS A 110 -25.82 14.26 6.75
N GLU A 111 -26.08 15.56 6.71
CA GLU A 111 -27.30 16.14 7.28
C GLU A 111 -28.50 15.73 6.43
#